data_AF-A0AAU2C2Y0-F1
#
_entry.id   AF-A0AAU2C2Y0-F1
#
_cell.length_a   1.000
_cell.length_b   1.000
_cell.length_c   1.000
_cell.angle_alpha   90.00
_cell.angle_beta   90.00
_cell.angle_gamma   90.00
#
_symmetry.space_group_name_H-M   'P 1'
#
loop_
_entity.id
_entity.type
_entity.pdbx_description
1 polymer ?
#
loop_
_entity_poly.entity_id
_entity_poly.type
_entity_poly.pdbx_seq_one_letter_code
_entity_poly.pdbx_strand_id
1 'polypeptide(L)'
;MSTDSAEVLRLPGAVIPEGCVSWDAEQAGRWTRGLPPRWVPVRARTSVFVALPVVAAGGAGLLHRSAGLPAWAAALVALHVVWLVLRPEAALVLVPFAVAVVSTLGDLAWPVRLGLTAALVGVWVAVGLRLAARKRQRAAGLEAAGGVSAEVPRAPGGGGGRAERGTFLLWSGLVTVVAGGALYATAGLWDLAEDRQVVPAAGWCLAGLGLTVLFSAVSARRRAVGLRGAPVPVLRVLVRENGDVETEVFAADDLAALRPLFTVSTIEVDGRADDDEHDDDEDDADDADDADDESLRELISRIDDERAGPLREAVLYGTPYDGAEVVFLAAADKAGEPPVVEASVGPVRPVTALAYRWRARTERGKALREARQEELRGAAAAVVGAEPTGPKTALVKVRRWRAGWADWFAVGLVLLFLPIYWEDSGWWRYGYGLVATLLAALLLPRRIAWRVTADREGLWFNGLSGPRYLAWDHVRAVGCEGARLRIHSRQASFEEWRVASPRWPRLETRLGLLHPYERTAAEITAMWRDPEARPAGLADERERGRALWPIGIVIGAVGAAAVILLP
;
A
#
# COMPACT_ATOMS: atom_id res chain seq x y z
N MET A 1 -0.46 -24.81 -7.26
CA MET A 1 0.40 -25.03 -6.07
C MET A 1 1.61 -25.84 -6.52
N SER A 2 2.66 -25.16 -6.99
CA SER A 2 4.00 -25.75 -7.05
C SER A 2 4.66 -25.43 -5.71
N THR A 3 4.94 -26.46 -4.91
CA THR A 3 5.94 -26.37 -3.85
C THR A 3 7.30 -26.56 -4.51
N ASP A 4 7.73 -25.61 -5.33
CA ASP A 4 9.16 -25.46 -5.55
C ASP A 4 9.72 -25.09 -4.19
N SER A 5 10.46 -26.03 -3.62
CA SER A 5 11.25 -25.80 -2.43
C SER A 5 12.33 -24.82 -2.86
N ALA A 6 12.01 -23.53 -2.83
CA ALA A 6 12.91 -22.48 -3.29
C ALA A 6 14.27 -22.71 -2.63
N GLU A 7 15.27 -22.99 -3.46
CA GLU A 7 16.61 -23.31 -3.02
C GLU A 7 17.12 -22.15 -2.15
N VAL A 8 17.58 -22.48 -0.94
CA VAL A 8 18.05 -21.45 0.00
C VAL A 8 19.39 -20.93 -0.49
N LEU A 9 19.45 -19.64 -0.82
CA LEU A 9 20.69 -18.99 -1.23
C LEU A 9 21.63 -18.90 -0.02
N ARG A 10 22.79 -19.54 -0.13
CA ARG A 10 23.74 -19.71 0.98
C ARG A 10 24.72 -18.55 1.04
N LEU A 11 25.01 -18.11 2.26
CA LEU A 11 26.05 -17.14 2.51
C LEU A 11 27.43 -17.83 2.47
N PRO A 12 28.45 -17.26 1.81
CA PRO A 12 29.78 -17.85 1.82
C PRO A 12 30.34 -17.91 3.24
N GLY A 13 30.87 -19.08 3.64
CA GLY A 13 31.33 -19.31 5.02
C GLY A 13 32.45 -18.37 5.48
N ALA A 14 33.24 -17.83 4.55
CA ALA A 14 34.33 -16.90 4.84
C ALA A 14 33.86 -15.54 5.42
N VAL A 15 32.57 -15.18 5.23
CA VAL A 15 32.02 -13.90 5.68
C VAL A 15 31.18 -14.06 6.96
N ILE A 16 30.99 -15.29 7.43
CA ILE A 16 30.28 -15.59 8.67
C ILE A 16 31.24 -15.38 9.84
N PRO A 17 30.90 -14.55 10.84
CA PRO A 17 31.74 -14.38 12.03
C PRO A 17 32.02 -15.71 12.74
N GLU A 18 33.24 -15.88 13.23
CA GLU A 18 33.64 -17.09 13.95
C GLU A 18 32.73 -17.33 15.16
N GLY A 19 32.27 -18.58 15.32
CA GLY A 19 31.38 -18.97 16.41
C GLY A 19 29.93 -18.51 16.28
N CYS A 20 29.54 -17.85 15.17
CA CYS A 20 28.16 -17.41 14.96
C CYS A 20 27.16 -18.57 15.08
N VAL A 21 26.23 -18.44 16.05
CA VAL A 21 25.26 -19.49 16.38
C VAL A 21 24.07 -19.40 15.42
N SER A 22 23.61 -20.55 14.93
CA SER A 22 22.36 -20.66 14.18
C SER A 22 21.17 -20.42 15.10
N TRP A 23 20.33 -19.44 14.76
CA TRP A 23 19.11 -19.17 15.51
C TRP A 23 18.04 -20.22 15.16
N ASP A 24 18.04 -21.32 15.91
CA ASP A 24 17.13 -22.45 15.68
C ASP A 24 15.68 -22.19 16.14
N ALA A 25 14.77 -23.08 15.78
CA ALA A 25 13.36 -23.01 16.17
C ALA A 25 13.13 -23.05 17.69
N GLU A 26 14.03 -23.64 18.47
CA GLU A 26 13.90 -23.74 19.93
C GLU A 26 14.20 -22.39 20.61
N GLN A 27 15.31 -21.78 20.23
CA GLN A 27 15.73 -20.43 20.62
C GLN A 27 14.71 -19.39 20.13
N ALA A 28 14.23 -19.52 18.89
CA ALA A 28 13.13 -18.71 18.37
C ALA A 28 11.83 -18.91 19.18
N GLY A 29 11.56 -20.15 19.62
CA GLY A 29 10.49 -20.49 20.55
C GLY A 29 10.63 -19.82 21.92
N ARG A 30 11.85 -19.72 22.47
CA ARG A 30 12.14 -18.95 23.70
C ARG A 30 11.87 -17.46 23.49
N TRP A 31 12.35 -16.90 22.39
CA TRP A 31 12.15 -15.49 22.06
C TRP A 31 10.67 -15.12 21.87
N THR A 32 9.92 -15.94 21.14
CA THR A 32 8.48 -15.71 20.89
C THR A 32 7.62 -15.85 22.15
N ARG A 33 8.03 -16.67 23.14
CA ARG A 33 7.39 -16.71 24.47
C ARG A 33 7.52 -15.39 25.24
N GLY A 34 8.50 -14.55 24.89
CA GLY A 34 8.69 -13.22 25.45
C GLY A 34 7.67 -12.17 24.99
N LEU A 35 6.89 -12.45 23.93
CA LEU A 35 5.93 -11.52 23.33
C LEU A 35 4.87 -11.04 24.34
N PRO A 36 4.34 -9.81 24.15
CA PRO A 36 3.27 -9.33 25.02
C PRO A 36 1.94 -10.08 24.75
N PRO A 37 0.97 -9.99 25.67
CA PRO A 37 -0.36 -10.55 25.47
C PRO A 37 -1.02 -10.07 24.17
N ARG A 38 -1.89 -10.90 23.58
CA ARG A 38 -2.48 -10.69 22.24
C ARG A 38 -3.27 -9.38 22.08
N TRP A 39 -3.76 -8.80 23.17
CA TRP A 39 -4.54 -7.56 23.16
C TRP A 39 -3.64 -6.30 23.19
N VAL A 40 -2.34 -6.44 23.45
CA VAL A 40 -1.38 -5.33 23.42
C VAL A 40 -0.95 -5.10 21.96
N PRO A 41 -1.12 -3.90 21.41
CA PRO A 41 -0.75 -3.62 20.03
C PRO A 41 0.77 -3.55 19.88
N VAL A 42 1.33 -4.46 19.08
CA VAL A 42 2.77 -4.50 18.74
C VAL A 42 3.02 -4.05 17.30
N ARG A 43 2.06 -4.30 16.39
CA ARG A 43 2.16 -3.99 14.97
C ARG A 43 1.01 -3.08 14.53
N ALA A 44 1.31 -1.87 14.07
CA ALA A 44 0.42 -1.12 13.19
C ALA A 44 0.63 -1.60 11.77
N ARG A 45 -0.47 -1.85 11.03
CA ARG A 45 -0.40 -1.91 9.56
C ARG A 45 -0.09 -0.51 9.03
N THR A 46 0.54 -0.39 7.88
CA THR A 46 0.84 0.90 7.24
C THR A 46 -0.41 1.80 7.13
N SER A 47 -1.56 1.22 6.81
CA SER A 47 -2.85 1.93 6.78
C SER A 47 -3.28 2.52 8.14
N VAL A 48 -2.88 1.90 9.25
CA VAL A 48 -3.16 2.37 10.60
C VAL A 48 -2.31 3.61 10.92
N PHE A 49 -1.13 3.78 10.31
CA PHE A 49 -0.31 4.97 10.51
C PHE A 49 -0.96 6.25 9.96
N VAL A 50 -1.77 6.14 8.90
CA VAL A 50 -2.53 7.28 8.36
C VAL A 50 -3.82 7.50 9.15
N ALA A 51 -4.52 6.42 9.51
CA ALA A 51 -5.80 6.51 10.22
C ALA A 51 -5.64 7.03 11.66
N LEU A 52 -4.59 6.64 12.38
CA LEU A 52 -4.38 6.99 13.79
C LEU A 52 -4.29 8.51 14.04
N PRO A 53 -3.46 9.29 13.30
CA PRO A 53 -3.45 10.75 13.35
C PRO A 53 -4.82 11.38 13.17
N VAL A 54 -5.59 10.91 12.18
CA VAL A 54 -6.94 11.43 11.88
C VAL A 54 -7.89 11.15 13.03
N VAL A 55 -7.89 9.93 13.56
CA VAL A 55 -8.69 9.56 14.73
C VAL A 55 -8.29 10.37 15.96
N ALA A 56 -6.99 10.62 16.17
CA ALA A 56 -6.51 11.45 17.27
C ALA A 56 -6.96 12.91 17.13
N ALA A 57 -6.82 13.51 15.94
CA ALA A 57 -7.27 14.87 15.68
C ALA A 57 -8.80 15.03 15.86
N GLY A 58 -9.58 14.09 15.30
CA GLY A 58 -11.04 14.07 15.47
C GLY A 58 -11.45 13.86 16.93
N GLY A 59 -10.77 12.96 17.65
CA GLY A 59 -10.98 12.73 19.09
C GLY A 59 -10.65 13.95 19.94
N ALA A 60 -9.57 14.67 19.63
CA ALA A 60 -9.20 15.90 20.32
C ALA A 60 -10.22 17.02 20.07
N GLY A 61 -10.69 17.19 18.83
CA GLY A 61 -11.77 18.13 18.51
C GLY A 61 -13.06 17.82 19.27
N LEU A 62 -13.43 16.53 19.35
CA LEU A 62 -14.60 16.08 20.10
C LEU A 62 -14.45 16.33 21.61
N LEU A 63 -13.29 16.03 22.19
CA LEU A 63 -13.00 16.26 23.60
C LEU A 63 -12.97 17.76 23.96
N HIS A 64 -12.41 18.59 23.09
CA HIS A 64 -12.43 20.04 23.28
C HIS A 64 -13.86 20.58 23.27
N ARG A 65 -14.65 20.17 22.26
CA ARG A 65 -16.03 20.65 22.08
C ARG A 65 -17.00 20.13 23.13
N SER A 66 -16.97 18.83 23.44
CA SER A 66 -18.00 18.18 24.26
C SER A 66 -17.64 18.09 25.74
N ALA A 67 -16.35 18.05 26.08
CA ALA A 67 -15.87 17.91 27.46
C ALA A 67 -15.29 19.22 28.05
N GLY A 68 -15.29 20.31 27.28
CA GLY A 68 -14.77 21.61 27.72
C GLY A 68 -13.28 21.58 28.06
N LEU A 69 -12.55 20.56 27.58
CA LEU A 69 -11.12 20.46 27.83
C LEU A 69 -10.38 21.54 27.02
N PRO A 70 -9.38 22.22 27.60
CA PRO A 70 -8.49 23.06 26.82
C PRO A 70 -7.92 22.31 25.61
N ALA A 71 -7.74 22.99 24.48
CA ALA A 71 -7.32 22.36 23.22
C ALA A 71 -6.05 21.48 23.36
N TRP A 72 -5.05 21.95 24.13
CA TRP A 72 -3.83 21.18 24.41
C TRP A 72 -4.09 19.93 25.25
N ALA A 73 -5.02 19.99 26.20
CA ALA A 73 -5.39 18.88 27.08
C ALA A 73 -6.15 17.80 26.31
N ALA A 74 -7.08 18.22 25.44
CA ALA A 74 -7.79 17.33 24.54
C ALA A 74 -6.83 16.62 23.57
N ALA A 75 -5.88 17.36 22.99
CA ALA A 75 -4.84 16.79 22.13
C ALA A 75 -3.95 15.79 22.87
N LEU A 76 -3.50 16.12 24.08
CA LEU A 76 -2.71 15.23 24.94
C LEU A 76 -3.43 13.90 25.17
N VAL A 77 -4.71 13.92 25.54
CA VAL A 77 -5.49 12.71 25.79
C VAL A 77 -5.63 11.89 24.51
N ALA A 78 -5.97 12.52 23.38
CA ALA A 78 -6.17 11.81 22.11
C ALA A 78 -4.89 11.18 21.55
N LEU A 79 -3.73 11.84 21.73
CA LEU A 79 -2.42 11.35 21.26
C LEU A 79 -1.98 10.04 21.93
N HIS A 80 -2.56 9.67 23.08
CA HIS A 80 -2.24 8.39 23.72
C HIS A 80 -2.61 7.18 22.86
N VAL A 81 -3.61 7.31 21.98
CA VAL A 81 -3.96 6.26 21.01
C VAL A 81 -2.83 6.05 20.00
N VAL A 82 -2.17 7.15 19.60
CA VAL A 82 -1.00 7.12 18.71
C VAL A 82 0.23 6.59 19.45
N TRP A 83 0.51 7.11 20.65
CA TRP A 83 1.69 6.73 21.42
C TRP A 83 1.66 5.29 21.92
N LEU A 84 0.49 4.74 22.24
CA LEU A 84 0.32 3.33 22.57
C LEU A 84 0.96 2.42 21.49
N VAL A 85 0.82 2.81 20.22
CA VAL A 85 1.27 2.01 19.08
C VAL A 85 2.68 2.42 18.63
N LEU A 86 2.95 3.72 18.54
CA LEU A 86 4.18 4.24 17.95
C LEU A 86 5.28 4.48 18.98
N ARG A 87 4.95 4.97 20.18
CA ARG A 87 5.92 5.40 21.20
C ARG A 87 5.46 5.05 22.61
N PRO A 88 5.53 3.76 22.99
CA PRO A 88 5.13 3.32 24.32
C PRO A 88 5.93 4.02 25.43
N GLU A 89 7.18 4.43 25.16
CA GLU A 89 8.00 5.17 26.13
C GLU A 89 7.38 6.52 26.50
N ALA A 90 6.90 7.28 25.50
CA ALA A 90 6.24 8.56 25.74
C ALA A 90 4.91 8.36 26.47
N ALA A 91 4.12 7.37 26.05
CA ALA A 91 2.86 7.04 26.72
C ALA A 91 3.07 6.64 28.20
N LEU A 92 4.10 5.85 28.52
CA LEU A 92 4.35 5.41 29.91
C LEU A 92 4.55 6.62 30.84
N VAL A 93 5.27 7.64 30.37
CA VAL A 93 5.60 8.85 31.13
C VAL A 93 4.42 9.83 31.16
N LEU A 94 3.67 9.97 30.07
CA LEU A 94 2.65 11.00 29.92
C LEU A 94 1.25 10.57 30.38
N VAL A 95 0.95 9.28 30.52
CA VAL A 95 -0.37 8.84 31.03
C VAL A 95 -0.70 9.41 32.42
N PRO A 96 0.19 9.34 33.44
CA PRO A 96 -0.14 9.88 34.76
C PRO A 96 -0.51 11.37 34.70
N PHE A 97 0.17 12.13 33.84
CA PHE A 97 -0.14 13.54 33.59
C PHE A 97 -1.50 13.72 32.89
N ALA A 98 -1.81 12.92 31.87
CA ALA A 98 -3.11 12.95 31.21
C ALA A 98 -4.27 12.55 32.14
N VAL A 99 -4.04 11.59 33.06
CA VAL A 99 -5.02 11.21 34.08
C VAL A 99 -5.27 12.36 35.05
N ALA A 100 -4.21 13.04 35.51
CA ALA A 100 -4.35 14.23 36.34
C ALA A 100 -5.16 15.32 35.61
N VAL A 101 -4.81 15.61 34.35
CA VAL A 101 -5.52 16.58 33.49
C VAL A 101 -7.01 16.24 33.36
N VAL A 102 -7.37 14.99 33.04
CA VAL A 102 -8.77 14.56 32.92
C VAL A 102 -9.51 14.64 34.26
N SER A 103 -8.78 14.48 35.38
CA SER A 103 -9.34 14.53 36.73
C SER A 103 -9.59 15.95 37.22
N THR A 104 -8.75 16.91 36.82
CA THR A 104 -8.75 18.28 37.35
C THR A 104 -9.29 19.33 36.38
N LEU A 105 -9.23 19.10 35.07
CA LEU A 105 -9.61 20.06 34.04
C LEU A 105 -10.87 19.63 33.28
N GLY A 106 -11.67 20.61 32.89
CA GLY A 106 -12.88 20.44 32.09
C GLY A 106 -14.14 20.07 32.88
N ASP A 107 -15.28 20.33 32.26
CA ASP A 107 -16.62 20.11 32.82
C ASP A 107 -17.17 18.73 32.43
N LEU A 108 -16.31 17.70 32.57
CA LEU A 108 -16.70 16.33 32.24
C LEU A 108 -17.71 15.78 33.25
N ALA A 109 -18.81 15.24 32.74
CA ALA A 109 -19.69 14.38 33.51
C ALA A 109 -18.89 13.23 34.15
N TRP A 110 -19.20 12.91 35.41
CA TRP A 110 -18.51 11.88 36.19
C TRP A 110 -18.32 10.54 35.45
N PRO A 111 -19.32 9.99 34.74
CA PRO A 111 -19.14 8.74 33.98
C PRO A 111 -18.10 8.85 32.86
N VAL A 112 -18.04 9.99 32.17
CA VAL A 112 -17.07 10.22 31.08
C VAL A 112 -15.66 10.35 31.65
N ARG A 113 -15.50 11.08 32.75
CA ARG A 113 -14.22 11.22 33.45
C ARG A 113 -13.68 9.86 33.91
N LEU A 114 -14.53 9.03 34.51
CA LEU A 114 -14.19 7.65 34.87
C LEU A 114 -13.79 6.81 33.65
N GLY A 115 -14.57 6.88 32.57
CA GLY A 115 -14.29 6.15 31.34
C GLY A 115 -12.95 6.52 30.70
N LEU A 116 -12.66 7.82 30.58
CA LEU A 116 -11.37 8.30 30.06
C LEU A 116 -10.20 7.92 30.97
N THR A 117 -10.37 8.04 32.28
CA THR A 117 -9.34 7.63 33.25
C THR A 117 -9.06 6.15 33.15
N ALA A 118 -10.09 5.30 33.11
CA ALA A 118 -9.94 3.86 32.95
C ALA A 118 -9.28 3.50 31.61
N ALA A 119 -9.63 4.19 30.52
CA ALA A 119 -8.99 4.01 29.22
C ALA A 119 -7.50 4.37 29.27
N LEU A 120 -7.13 5.49 29.87
CA LEU A 120 -5.73 5.92 30.05
C LEU A 120 -4.95 4.92 30.90
N VAL A 121 -5.51 4.46 32.03
CA VAL A 121 -4.89 3.41 32.85
C VAL A 121 -4.73 2.12 32.05
N GLY A 122 -5.71 1.74 31.23
CA GLY A 122 -5.61 0.62 30.29
C GLY A 122 -4.44 0.78 29.31
N VAL A 123 -4.26 1.97 28.74
CA VAL A 123 -3.11 2.32 27.88
C VAL A 123 -1.80 2.17 28.66
N TRP A 124 -1.73 2.66 29.90
CA TRP A 124 -0.53 2.58 30.73
C TRP A 124 -0.13 1.14 31.04
N VAL A 125 -1.10 0.29 31.40
CA VAL A 125 -0.87 -1.14 31.62
C VAL A 125 -0.43 -1.83 30.33
N ALA A 126 -1.09 -1.56 29.20
CA ALA A 126 -0.72 -2.13 27.90
C ALA A 126 0.73 -1.78 27.52
N VAL A 127 1.11 -0.53 27.70
CA VAL A 127 2.46 0.00 27.46
C VAL A 127 3.47 -0.65 28.40
N GLY A 128 3.18 -0.74 29.69
CA GLY A 128 4.04 -1.40 30.68
C GLY A 128 4.31 -2.85 30.32
N LEU A 129 3.27 -3.59 29.92
CA LEU A 129 3.39 -4.98 29.44
C LEU A 129 4.21 -5.07 28.16
N ARG A 130 4.05 -4.13 27.22
CA ARG A 130 4.84 -4.08 25.99
C ARG A 130 6.33 -3.86 26.27
N LEU A 131 6.66 -2.91 27.14
CA LEU A 131 8.05 -2.62 27.51
C LEU A 131 8.68 -3.76 28.33
N ALA A 132 7.91 -4.43 29.19
CA ALA A 132 8.36 -5.64 29.88
C ALA A 132 8.63 -6.79 28.90
N ALA A 133 7.77 -6.96 27.89
CA ALA A 133 7.98 -7.93 26.82
C ALA A 133 9.26 -7.65 26.03
N ARG A 134 9.56 -6.38 25.69
CA ARG A 134 10.83 -5.99 25.04
C ARG A 134 12.05 -6.42 25.85
N LYS A 135 12.04 -6.22 27.18
CA LYS A 135 13.14 -6.66 28.04
C LYS A 135 13.35 -8.17 27.99
N ARG A 136 12.27 -8.95 28.03
CA ARG A 136 12.32 -10.42 27.92
C ARG A 136 12.83 -10.89 26.55
N GLN A 137 12.35 -10.27 25.47
CA GLN A 137 12.82 -10.55 24.11
C GLN A 137 14.31 -10.23 23.96
N ARG A 138 14.75 -9.08 24.47
CA ARG A 138 16.16 -8.69 24.45
C ARG A 138 17.02 -9.71 25.21
N ALA A 139 16.59 -10.14 26.39
CA ALA A 139 17.31 -11.16 27.15
C ALA A 139 17.40 -12.50 26.38
N ALA A 140 16.29 -12.96 25.81
CA ALA A 140 16.27 -14.19 25.01
C ALA A 140 17.13 -14.09 23.74
N GLY A 141 17.17 -12.93 23.08
CA GLY A 141 18.03 -12.69 21.92
C GLY A 141 19.52 -12.68 22.27
N LEU A 142 19.89 -12.11 23.43
CA LEU A 142 21.26 -12.16 23.94
C LEU A 142 21.69 -13.58 24.32
N GLU A 143 20.79 -14.34 24.94
CA GLU A 143 21.03 -15.75 25.29
C GLU A 143 21.22 -16.60 24.03
N ALA A 144 20.40 -16.38 22.99
CA ALA A 144 20.50 -17.08 21.71
C ALA A 144 21.85 -16.82 21.02
N ALA A 145 22.40 -15.60 21.14
CA ALA A 145 23.70 -15.26 20.57
C ALA A 145 24.87 -15.94 21.29
N GLY A 146 24.64 -16.58 22.45
CA GLY A 146 25.66 -17.36 23.15
C GLY A 146 26.88 -16.56 23.62
N GLY A 147 26.74 -15.22 23.73
CA GLY A 147 27.86 -14.32 24.04
C GLY A 147 28.76 -13.97 22.86
N VAL A 148 28.44 -14.45 21.65
CA VAL A 148 29.19 -14.14 20.44
C VAL A 148 28.80 -12.76 19.94
N SER A 149 29.80 -11.90 19.73
CA SER A 149 29.62 -10.55 19.21
C SER A 149 30.66 -10.23 18.14
N ALA A 150 30.26 -9.49 17.13
CA ALA A 150 31.16 -9.04 16.06
C ALA A 150 30.93 -7.55 15.75
N GLU A 151 31.92 -6.93 15.11
CA GLU A 151 31.75 -5.58 14.57
C GLU A 151 30.74 -5.60 13.41
N VAL A 152 29.92 -4.55 13.32
CA VAL A 152 28.95 -4.41 12.23
C VAL A 152 29.70 -4.20 10.92
N PRO A 153 29.43 -5.00 9.87
CA PRO A 153 30.04 -4.81 8.55
C PRO A 153 29.81 -3.40 8.05
N ARG A 154 30.87 -2.77 7.55
CA ARG A 154 30.78 -1.51 6.79
C ARG A 154 30.83 -1.87 5.31
N ALA A 155 30.06 -1.18 4.48
CA ALA A 155 30.17 -1.33 3.03
C ALA A 155 31.61 -1.00 2.59
N PRO A 156 32.25 -1.85 1.77
CA PRO A 156 33.56 -1.55 1.22
C PRO A 156 33.47 -0.30 0.33
N GLY A 157 34.32 0.71 0.58
CA GLY A 157 34.33 1.99 -0.16
C GLY A 157 33.44 3.09 0.43
N GLY A 158 32.47 2.75 1.30
CA GLY A 158 31.60 3.72 1.96
C GLY A 158 32.30 4.50 3.06
N GLY A 159 32.85 5.66 2.72
CA GLY A 159 33.47 6.59 3.67
C GLY A 159 32.46 7.07 4.70
N GLY A 160 32.39 6.40 5.86
CA GLY A 160 31.84 6.94 7.12
C GLY A 160 30.51 7.69 7.03
N GLY A 161 29.65 7.34 6.06
CA GLY A 161 28.44 8.10 5.73
C GLY A 161 27.65 8.38 6.99
N ARG A 162 27.50 9.68 7.30
CA ARG A 162 26.68 10.16 8.42
C ARG A 162 25.37 9.37 8.36
N ALA A 163 24.96 8.76 9.47
CA ALA A 163 23.69 8.05 9.50
C ALA A 163 22.55 9.00 9.09
N GLU A 164 22.20 9.01 7.81
CA GLU A 164 21.11 9.81 7.22
C GLU A 164 19.75 9.38 7.77
N ARG A 165 19.76 8.23 8.43
CA ARG A 165 18.62 7.67 9.12
C ARG A 165 18.11 8.63 10.18
N GLY A 166 16.91 9.12 9.92
CA GLY A 166 16.20 10.06 10.77
C GLY A 166 16.28 11.50 10.27
N THR A 167 17.07 11.85 9.25
CA THR A 167 17.08 13.20 8.67
C THR A 167 15.74 13.55 8.05
N PHE A 168 15.17 12.67 7.23
CA PHE A 168 13.81 12.83 6.70
C PHE A 168 12.75 12.93 7.80
N LEU A 169 12.84 12.08 8.84
CA LEU A 169 11.92 12.15 9.98
C LEU A 169 12.11 13.44 10.80
N LEU A 170 13.34 13.95 10.89
CA LEU A 170 13.63 15.18 11.60
C LEU A 170 13.01 16.38 10.86
N TRP A 171 13.20 16.47 9.55
CA TRP A 171 12.59 17.51 8.72
C TRP A 171 11.07 17.41 8.69
N SER A 172 10.51 16.23 8.39
CA SER A 172 9.05 16.03 8.38
C SER A 172 8.43 16.30 9.75
N GLY A 173 9.09 15.89 10.83
CA GLY A 173 8.68 16.20 12.20
C GLY A 173 8.67 17.70 12.48
N LEU A 174 9.75 18.41 12.11
CA LEU A 174 9.85 19.87 12.27
C LEU A 174 8.76 20.61 11.48
N VAL A 175 8.60 20.28 10.19
CA VAL A 175 7.56 20.84 9.32
C VAL A 175 6.17 20.61 9.93
N THR A 176 5.92 19.40 10.45
CA THR A 176 4.63 19.06 11.08
C THR A 176 4.39 19.87 12.37
N VAL A 177 5.42 20.09 13.19
CA VAL A 177 5.32 20.98 14.37
C VAL A 177 4.99 22.41 13.96
N VAL A 178 5.71 22.94 12.97
CA VAL A 178 5.49 24.31 12.46
C VAL A 178 4.09 24.45 11.89
N ALA A 179 3.63 23.47 11.10
CA ALA A 179 2.27 23.45 10.57
C ALA A 179 1.21 23.44 11.68
N GLY A 180 1.40 22.64 12.74
CA GLY A 180 0.51 22.62 13.90
C GLY A 180 0.47 23.95 14.65
N GLY A 181 1.63 24.59 14.81
CA GLY A 181 1.74 25.93 15.40
C GLY A 181 1.06 27.01 14.55
N ALA A 182 1.24 26.98 13.23
CA ALA A 182 0.61 27.90 12.30
C ALA A 182 -0.93 27.73 12.28
N LEU A 183 -1.42 26.49 12.28
CA LEU A 183 -2.87 26.21 12.40
C LEU A 183 -3.44 26.77 13.70
N TYR A 184 -2.73 26.60 14.82
CA TYR A 184 -3.16 27.18 16.10
C TYR A 184 -3.15 28.72 16.07
N ALA A 185 -2.08 29.34 15.54
CA ALA A 185 -1.93 30.80 15.49
C ALA A 185 -2.96 31.47 14.56
N THR A 186 -3.33 30.79 13.48
CA THR A 186 -4.33 31.29 12.52
C THR A 186 -5.76 30.95 12.90
N ALA A 187 -6.00 30.18 13.98
CA ALA A 187 -7.33 29.72 14.37
C ALA A 187 -8.37 30.84 14.50
N GLY A 188 -7.96 32.05 14.88
CA GLY A 188 -8.83 33.23 14.98
C GLY A 188 -9.21 33.89 13.65
N LEU A 189 -8.57 33.50 12.54
CA LEU A 189 -8.80 34.03 11.19
C LEU A 189 -9.84 33.22 10.40
N TRP A 190 -10.24 32.05 10.90
CA TRP A 190 -11.23 31.19 10.26
C TRP A 190 -12.64 31.60 10.69
N ASP A 191 -13.46 32.03 9.73
CA ASP A 191 -14.72 32.74 9.99
C ASP A 191 -15.92 31.83 10.27
N LEU A 192 -15.81 30.52 10.01
CA LEU A 192 -16.87 29.58 10.36
C LEU A 192 -16.84 29.33 11.88
N ALA A 193 -18.01 29.50 12.52
CA ALA A 193 -18.16 29.30 13.97
C ALA A 193 -17.76 27.88 14.43
N GLU A 194 -17.91 26.89 13.55
CA GLU A 194 -17.51 25.50 13.80
C GLU A 194 -15.98 25.30 13.77
N ASP A 195 -15.27 26.09 12.97
CA ASP A 195 -13.81 25.99 12.80
C ASP A 195 -13.06 26.56 14.00
N ARG A 196 -13.57 27.64 14.61
CA ARG A 196 -12.92 28.28 15.77
C ARG A 196 -12.75 27.35 16.98
N GLN A 197 -13.57 26.32 17.09
CA GLN A 197 -13.49 25.35 18.18
C GLN A 197 -12.60 24.14 17.85
N VAL A 198 -12.60 23.66 16.60
CA VAL A 198 -11.86 22.41 16.26
C VAL A 198 -10.40 22.69 15.90
N VAL A 199 -10.14 23.80 15.21
CA VAL A 199 -8.81 24.13 14.67
C VAL A 199 -7.73 24.20 15.76
N PRO A 200 -7.96 24.80 16.95
CA PRO A 200 -6.93 24.83 18.00
C PRO A 200 -6.53 23.43 18.50
N ALA A 201 -7.50 22.52 18.69
CA ALA A 201 -7.23 21.17 19.16
C ALA A 201 -6.53 20.33 18.09
N ALA A 202 -6.91 20.49 16.82
CA ALA A 202 -6.23 19.88 15.68
C ALA A 202 -4.78 20.39 15.55
N GLY A 203 -4.55 21.69 15.72
CA GLY A 203 -3.20 22.29 15.71
C GLY A 203 -2.29 21.72 16.79
N TRP A 204 -2.77 21.60 18.03
CA TRP A 204 -2.03 20.95 19.13
C TRP A 204 -1.80 19.45 18.87
N CYS A 205 -2.79 18.74 18.32
CA CYS A 205 -2.62 17.34 17.92
C CYS A 205 -1.52 17.20 16.87
N LEU A 206 -1.53 18.04 15.84
CA LEU A 206 -0.53 18.03 14.78
C LEU A 206 0.87 18.36 15.32
N ALA A 207 0.98 19.36 16.20
CA ALA A 207 2.24 19.67 16.87
C ALA A 207 2.75 18.48 17.72
N GLY A 208 1.87 17.82 18.47
CA GLY A 208 2.22 16.63 19.24
C GLY A 208 2.63 15.43 18.37
N LEU A 209 2.00 15.25 17.20
CA LEU A 209 2.45 14.27 16.20
C LEU A 209 3.83 14.62 15.66
N GLY A 210 4.09 15.88 15.31
CA GLY A 210 5.40 16.35 14.87
C GLY A 210 6.49 16.08 15.91
N LEU A 211 6.23 16.38 17.19
CA LEU A 211 7.13 16.03 18.30
C LEU A 211 7.35 14.51 18.43
N THR A 212 6.32 13.71 18.17
CA THR A 212 6.43 12.24 18.16
C THR A 212 7.36 11.77 17.05
N VAL A 213 7.28 12.37 15.87
CA VAL A 213 8.17 12.07 14.73
C VAL A 213 9.60 12.54 15.03
N LEU A 214 9.79 13.72 15.63
CA LEU A 214 11.12 14.19 16.05
C LEU A 214 11.76 13.25 17.08
N PHE A 215 10.99 12.84 18.11
CA PHE A 215 11.46 11.87 19.10
C PHE A 215 11.82 10.52 18.46
N SER A 216 11.06 10.13 17.43
CA SER A 216 11.34 8.96 16.61
C SER A 216 12.67 9.06 15.89
N ALA A 217 12.94 10.19 15.25
CA ALA A 217 14.18 10.47 14.53
C ALA A 217 15.39 10.38 15.48
N VAL A 218 15.32 11.08 16.62
CA VAL A 218 16.40 11.09 17.62
C VAL A 218 16.63 9.69 18.19
N SER A 219 15.56 8.95 18.49
CA SER A 219 15.67 7.59 19.03
C SER A 219 16.26 6.61 18.02
N ALA A 220 15.84 6.68 16.75
CA ALA A 220 16.39 5.87 15.67
C ALA A 220 17.88 6.17 15.47
N ARG A 221 18.27 7.45 15.46
CA ARG A 221 19.67 7.87 15.35
C ARG A 221 20.51 7.37 16.51
N ARG A 222 20.03 7.49 17.75
CA ARG A 222 20.72 6.97 18.94
C ARG A 222 20.93 5.46 18.87
N ARG A 223 19.92 4.70 18.43
CA ARG A 223 20.05 3.25 18.27
C ARG A 223 20.99 2.86 17.13
N ALA A 224 20.93 3.54 15.99
CA ALA A 224 21.82 3.31 14.86
C ALA A 224 23.29 3.60 15.22
N VAL A 225 23.55 4.70 15.94
CA VAL A 225 24.90 5.02 16.46
C VAL A 225 25.35 3.97 17.48
N GLY A 226 24.45 3.54 18.38
CA GLY A 226 24.75 2.49 19.35
C GLY A 226 25.09 1.15 18.68
N LEU A 227 24.40 0.79 17.61
CA LEU A 227 24.65 -0.43 16.84
C LEU A 227 26.02 -0.41 16.16
N ARG A 228 26.48 0.75 15.68
CA ARG A 228 27.78 0.90 14.99
C ARG A 228 28.95 1.22 15.92
N GLY A 229 28.67 1.53 17.19
CA GLY A 229 29.66 2.05 18.14
C GLY A 229 30.41 1.00 18.95
N ALA A 230 29.95 -0.25 18.97
CA ALA A 230 30.56 -1.35 19.72
C ALA A 230 30.28 -2.70 19.02
N PRO A 231 31.04 -3.77 19.32
CA PRO A 231 30.69 -5.11 18.91
C PRO A 231 29.27 -5.49 19.38
N VAL A 232 28.49 -6.08 18.47
CA VAL A 232 27.08 -6.42 18.73
C VAL A 232 26.86 -7.92 18.62
N PRO A 233 25.85 -8.48 19.32
CA PRO A 233 25.50 -9.89 19.22
C PRO A 233 25.20 -10.30 17.77
N VAL A 234 25.63 -11.50 17.39
CA VAL A 234 25.40 -12.04 16.04
C VAL A 234 24.61 -13.35 16.07
N LEU A 235 23.71 -13.50 15.10
CA LEU A 235 22.85 -14.67 14.94
C LEU A 235 22.73 -15.03 13.46
N ARG A 236 22.90 -16.30 13.12
CA ARG A 236 22.63 -16.79 11.76
C ARG A 236 21.13 -17.07 11.61
N VAL A 237 20.53 -16.52 10.56
CA VAL A 237 19.09 -16.51 10.30
C VAL A 237 18.80 -16.75 8.81
N LEU A 238 17.53 -16.96 8.47
CA LEU A 238 17.06 -16.87 7.10
C LEU A 238 16.24 -15.61 6.92
N VAL A 239 16.38 -14.95 5.77
CA VAL A 239 15.66 -13.73 5.41
C VAL A 239 14.98 -13.89 4.07
N ARG A 240 13.84 -13.22 3.92
CA ARG A 240 13.11 -13.15 2.65
C ARG A 240 12.36 -11.84 2.57
N GLU A 241 12.44 -11.18 1.43
CA GLU A 241 11.61 -10.02 1.15
C GLU A 241 10.16 -10.46 0.85
N ASN A 242 9.18 -9.86 1.54
CA ASN A 242 7.76 -10.10 1.22
C ASN A 242 7.25 -9.14 0.14
N GLY A 243 6.04 -9.38 -0.36
CA GLY A 243 5.41 -8.51 -1.36
C GLY A 243 5.13 -7.06 -0.91
N ASP A 244 5.32 -6.75 0.38
CA ASP A 244 5.24 -5.38 0.92
C ASP A 244 6.63 -4.72 1.04
N VAL A 245 7.70 -5.30 0.47
CA VAL A 245 9.10 -4.82 0.57
C VAL A 245 9.58 -4.79 2.04
N GLU A 246 8.96 -5.58 2.93
CA GLU A 246 9.48 -5.81 4.29
C GLU A 246 10.27 -7.12 4.30
N THR A 247 11.46 -7.09 4.89
CA THR A 247 12.28 -8.27 5.12
C THR A 247 11.71 -9.07 6.29
N GLU A 248 11.29 -10.29 6.00
CA GLU A 248 10.83 -11.29 6.96
C GLU A 248 12.00 -12.14 7.43
N VAL A 249 12.14 -12.30 8.74
CA VAL A 249 13.22 -13.10 9.33
C VAL A 249 12.66 -14.40 9.89
N PHE A 250 13.32 -15.50 9.59
CA PHE A 250 12.97 -16.86 9.99
C PHE A 250 14.10 -17.48 10.81
N ALA A 251 13.77 -18.56 11.52
CA ALA A 251 14.78 -19.40 12.16
C ALA A 251 15.67 -20.06 11.10
N ALA A 252 16.93 -20.32 11.44
CA ALA A 252 17.94 -20.87 10.53
C ALA A 252 17.58 -22.27 9.98
N ASP A 253 16.74 -23.00 10.70
CA ASP A 253 16.24 -24.33 10.38
C ASP A 253 14.86 -24.32 9.69
N ASP A 254 14.19 -23.16 9.56
CA ASP A 254 12.90 -23.02 8.87
C ASP A 254 13.10 -22.81 7.36
N LEU A 255 13.65 -23.83 6.69
CA LEU A 255 13.94 -23.81 5.25
C LEU A 255 12.69 -23.68 4.37
N ALA A 256 11.52 -24.00 4.92
CA ALA A 256 10.24 -23.84 4.23
C ALA A 256 9.63 -22.44 4.43
N ALA A 257 10.31 -21.54 5.15
CA ALA A 257 9.89 -20.17 5.44
C ALA A 257 8.45 -20.09 5.97
N LEU A 258 8.11 -20.99 6.89
CA LEU A 258 6.74 -21.17 7.37
C LEU A 258 6.36 -20.20 8.47
N ARG A 259 7.32 -19.78 9.31
CA ARG A 259 7.05 -19.04 10.56
C ARG A 259 7.97 -17.82 10.66
N PRO A 260 7.60 -16.69 10.05
CA PRO A 260 8.36 -15.46 10.24
C PRO A 260 8.30 -15.03 11.71
N LEU A 261 9.46 -14.70 12.27
CA LEU A 261 9.63 -14.29 13.67
C LEU A 261 9.33 -12.80 13.84
N PHE A 262 9.81 -11.98 12.91
CA PHE A 262 9.58 -10.54 12.86
C PHE A 262 9.74 -10.02 11.42
N THR A 263 9.26 -8.80 11.18
CA THR A 263 9.51 -8.06 9.96
C THR A 263 10.29 -6.78 10.23
N VAL A 264 11.07 -6.34 9.26
CA VAL A 264 11.86 -5.12 9.32
C VAL A 264 12.03 -4.56 7.91
N SER A 265 11.83 -3.26 7.73
CA SER A 265 12.17 -2.60 6.47
C SER A 265 13.67 -2.41 6.42
N THR A 266 14.33 -2.94 5.39
CA THR A 266 15.77 -2.78 5.17
C THR A 266 16.03 -1.98 3.89
N ILE A 267 17.25 -1.47 3.78
CA ILE A 267 17.81 -0.88 2.56
C ILE A 267 19.19 -1.48 2.38
N GLU A 268 19.57 -1.78 1.16
CA GLU A 268 20.94 -2.18 0.82
C GLU A 268 21.87 -0.98 1.05
N VAL A 269 23.01 -1.24 1.69
CA VAL A 269 24.02 -0.22 1.92
C VAL A 269 25.01 -0.32 0.78
N ASP A 270 24.74 0.39 -0.30
CA ASP A 270 25.61 0.41 -1.45
C ASP A 270 26.98 1.02 -1.11
N GLY A 271 28.02 0.40 -1.64
CA GLY A 271 29.39 0.90 -1.63
C GLY A 271 29.71 1.77 -2.86
N ARG A 272 28.76 1.93 -3.78
CA ARG A 272 28.84 2.93 -4.85
C ARG A 272 28.44 4.25 -4.22
N ALA A 273 29.41 5.15 -4.10
CA ALA A 273 29.11 6.54 -3.81
C ALA A 273 28.15 7.02 -4.90
N ASP A 274 27.04 7.64 -4.49
CA ASP A 274 26.34 8.62 -5.31
C ASP A 274 27.37 9.72 -5.64
N ASP A 275 28.13 9.54 -6.73
CA ASP A 275 28.94 10.58 -7.37
C ASP A 275 28.04 11.43 -8.28
N ASP A 276 26.85 11.78 -7.79
CA ASP A 276 25.87 12.66 -8.46
C ASP A 276 25.98 14.11 -7.95
N GLU A 277 27.19 14.57 -7.63
CA GLU A 277 27.48 16.00 -7.61
C GLU A 277 28.23 16.39 -8.89
N HIS A 278 27.43 16.74 -9.90
CA HIS A 278 27.73 17.70 -10.97
C HIS A 278 29.18 17.74 -11.47
N ASP A 279 29.43 17.20 -12.65
CA ASP A 279 30.13 17.96 -13.69
C ASP A 279 29.49 17.65 -15.04
N ASP A 280 28.99 18.72 -15.67
CA ASP A 280 28.53 18.75 -17.06
C ASP A 280 29.72 18.39 -17.97
N ASP A 281 29.77 17.19 -18.52
CA ASP A 281 30.47 16.91 -19.77
C ASP A 281 29.69 15.82 -20.53
N GLU A 282 28.94 16.29 -21.53
CA GLU A 282 28.32 15.47 -22.57
C GLU A 282 29.43 14.68 -23.31
N ASP A 283 29.45 13.36 -23.12
CA ASP A 283 29.57 12.33 -24.17
C ASP A 283 30.14 11.02 -23.59
N ASP A 284 29.44 9.91 -23.87
CA ASP A 284 29.80 8.50 -23.62
C ASP A 284 29.58 7.89 -22.21
N ALA A 285 28.33 7.65 -21.82
CA ALA A 285 27.98 6.66 -20.78
C ALA A 285 26.55 6.08 -20.90
N ASP A 286 26.26 5.33 -21.96
CA ASP A 286 24.94 4.69 -22.17
C ASP A 286 24.78 3.28 -21.56
N ASP A 287 25.76 2.74 -20.82
CA ASP A 287 25.75 1.31 -20.41
C ASP A 287 25.63 1.03 -18.89
N ALA A 288 25.57 2.05 -18.02
CA ALA A 288 25.52 1.85 -16.57
C ALA A 288 24.12 2.00 -15.94
N ASP A 289 23.25 2.84 -16.50
CA ASP A 289 21.92 3.14 -15.94
C ASP A 289 20.87 2.06 -16.23
N ASP A 290 21.10 1.19 -17.22
CA ASP A 290 20.12 0.18 -17.64
C ASP A 290 19.96 -0.98 -16.64
N ALA A 291 20.97 -1.27 -15.82
CA ALA A 291 20.93 -2.39 -14.87
C ALA A 291 20.05 -2.11 -13.64
N ASP A 292 20.12 -0.88 -13.12
CA ASP A 292 19.33 -0.47 -11.96
C ASP A 292 17.85 -0.30 -12.34
N ASP A 293 17.59 0.18 -13.56
CA ASP A 293 16.25 0.32 -14.11
C ASP A 293 15.55 -1.03 -14.34
N GLU A 294 16.28 -2.06 -14.78
CA GLU A 294 15.73 -3.42 -14.91
C GLU A 294 15.46 -4.06 -13.54
N SER A 295 16.35 -3.87 -12.56
CA SER A 295 16.13 -4.37 -11.19
C SER A 295 14.91 -3.73 -10.53
N LEU A 296 14.70 -2.43 -10.76
CA LEU A 296 13.59 -1.65 -10.24
C LEU A 296 12.29 -2.00 -10.96
N ARG A 297 12.32 -2.23 -12.28
CA ARG A 297 11.17 -2.78 -13.04
C ARG A 297 10.81 -4.18 -12.57
N GLU A 298 11.80 -5.03 -12.31
CA GLU A 298 11.59 -6.36 -11.74
C GLU A 298 10.96 -6.25 -10.34
N LEU A 299 11.44 -5.35 -9.48
CA LEU A 299 10.89 -5.11 -8.15
C LEU A 299 9.45 -4.57 -8.20
N ILE A 300 9.15 -3.61 -9.07
CA ILE A 300 7.78 -3.13 -9.30
C ILE A 300 6.88 -4.27 -9.78
N SER A 301 7.34 -5.09 -10.73
CA SER A 301 6.57 -6.24 -11.21
C SER A 301 6.33 -7.29 -10.12
N ARG A 302 7.30 -7.51 -9.23
CA ARG A 302 7.18 -8.40 -8.06
C ARG A 302 6.16 -7.88 -7.05
N ILE A 303 6.15 -6.58 -6.78
CA ILE A 303 5.18 -5.93 -5.91
C ILE A 303 3.77 -6.05 -6.51
N ASP A 304 3.62 -5.79 -7.81
CA ASP A 304 2.35 -5.90 -8.52
C ASP A 304 1.81 -7.33 -8.52
N ASP A 305 2.70 -8.32 -8.65
CA ASP A 305 2.35 -9.74 -8.60
C ASP A 305 2.30 -10.31 -7.17
N GLU A 306 2.58 -9.49 -6.14
CA GLU A 306 2.72 -9.88 -4.73
C GLU A 306 3.62 -11.12 -4.51
N ARG A 307 4.66 -11.30 -5.32
CA ARG A 307 5.58 -12.44 -5.23
C ARG A 307 6.62 -12.20 -4.16
N ALA A 308 6.79 -13.17 -3.26
CA ALA A 308 7.87 -13.13 -2.28
C ALA A 308 9.23 -13.42 -2.95
N GLY A 309 10.29 -12.76 -2.46
CA GLY A 309 11.66 -12.99 -2.91
C GLY A 309 12.21 -14.38 -2.53
N PRO A 310 13.44 -14.72 -2.96
CA PRO A 310 14.09 -15.96 -2.59
C PRO A 310 14.40 -16.01 -1.08
N LEU A 311 14.51 -17.23 -0.54
CA LEU A 311 14.94 -17.41 0.85
C LEU A 311 16.47 -17.37 0.90
N ARG A 312 17.01 -16.44 1.68
CA ARG A 312 18.44 -16.13 1.73
C ARG A 312 18.97 -16.39 3.13
N GLU A 313 20.17 -16.95 3.20
CA GLU A 313 20.90 -17.05 4.45
C GLU A 313 21.51 -15.70 4.81
N ALA A 314 21.41 -15.30 6.08
CA ALA A 314 21.96 -14.05 6.56
C ALA A 314 22.53 -14.15 7.99
N VAL A 315 23.44 -13.23 8.31
CA VAL A 315 23.88 -12.96 9.68
C VAL A 315 23.23 -11.67 10.16
N LEU A 316 22.45 -11.78 11.24
CA LEU A 316 21.83 -10.67 11.94
C LEU A 316 22.81 -10.10 12.96
N TYR A 317 23.10 -8.80 12.85
CA TYR A 317 23.89 -8.01 13.79
C TYR A 317 22.96 -7.16 14.65
N GLY A 318 23.04 -7.36 15.98
CA GLY A 318 22.20 -6.69 16.97
C GLY A 318 21.29 -7.65 17.74
N THR A 319 20.65 -7.16 18.81
CA THR A 319 19.71 -7.98 19.58
C THR A 319 18.27 -7.78 19.08
N PRO A 320 17.58 -8.83 18.60
CA PRO A 320 16.21 -8.69 18.12
C PRO A 320 15.22 -8.50 19.29
N TYR A 321 14.43 -7.42 19.25
CA TYR A 321 13.27 -7.18 20.13
C TYR A 321 12.34 -6.12 19.48
N ASP A 322 11.09 -5.99 19.95
CA ASP A 322 10.17 -4.95 19.44
C ASP A 322 10.78 -3.54 19.55
N GLY A 323 10.98 -2.86 18.40
CA GLY A 323 11.61 -1.54 18.36
C GLY A 323 13.13 -1.53 18.21
N ALA A 324 13.77 -2.69 18.08
CA ALA A 324 15.22 -2.80 17.88
C ALA A 324 15.67 -2.30 16.49
N GLU A 325 16.96 -1.99 16.39
CA GLU A 325 17.66 -1.81 15.11
C GLU A 325 18.57 -3.01 14.86
N VAL A 326 18.69 -3.40 13.59
CA VAL A 326 19.47 -4.56 13.16
C VAL A 326 20.13 -4.27 11.81
N VAL A 327 21.22 -4.96 11.53
CA VAL A 327 21.88 -4.99 10.22
C VAL A 327 21.98 -6.45 9.81
N PHE A 328 21.76 -6.74 8.53
CA PHE A 328 21.94 -8.06 7.97
C PHE A 328 23.14 -8.05 7.03
N LEU A 329 23.93 -9.11 7.09
CA LEU A 329 24.80 -9.52 6.01
C LEU A 329 24.13 -10.73 5.36
N ALA A 330 23.51 -10.54 4.21
CA ALA A 330 22.70 -11.55 3.54
C ALA A 330 23.37 -12.04 2.26
N ALA A 331 23.05 -13.27 1.84
CA ALA A 331 23.33 -13.69 0.48
C ALA A 331 22.63 -12.73 -0.51
N ALA A 332 23.14 -12.60 -1.73
CA ALA A 332 22.49 -11.82 -2.77
C ALA A 332 21.15 -12.45 -3.19
N ASP A 333 20.33 -11.66 -3.87
CA ASP A 333 19.06 -12.11 -4.46
C ASP A 333 19.26 -13.11 -5.61
N LYS A 334 20.45 -13.12 -6.24
CA LYS A 334 20.81 -14.07 -7.29
C LYS A 334 22.02 -14.91 -6.86
N ALA A 335 22.01 -16.19 -7.26
CA ALA A 335 23.11 -17.10 -6.95
C ALA A 335 24.40 -16.66 -7.66
N GLY A 336 25.51 -16.61 -6.91
CA GLY A 336 26.84 -16.26 -7.44
C GLY A 336 27.22 -14.78 -7.31
N GLU A 337 26.29 -13.91 -6.90
CA GLU A 337 26.56 -12.51 -6.59
C GLU A 337 27.19 -12.34 -5.19
N PRO A 338 27.94 -11.25 -4.95
CA PRO A 338 28.55 -10.97 -3.65
C PRO A 338 27.47 -10.73 -2.56
N PRO A 339 27.76 -11.07 -1.30
CA PRO A 339 26.82 -10.85 -0.21
C PRO A 339 26.56 -9.36 0.01
N VAL A 340 25.31 -9.03 0.35
CA VAL A 340 24.83 -7.66 0.51
C VAL A 340 24.68 -7.31 1.98
N VAL A 341 25.00 -6.05 2.31
CA VAL A 341 24.79 -5.52 3.66
C VAL A 341 23.50 -4.72 3.65
N GLU A 342 22.50 -5.20 4.39
CA GLU A 342 21.20 -4.56 4.50
C GLU A 342 21.07 -3.89 5.87
N ALA A 343 20.88 -2.58 5.89
CA ALA A 343 20.64 -1.84 7.13
C ALA A 343 19.14 -1.68 7.38
N SER A 344 18.69 -1.85 8.62
CA SER A 344 17.31 -1.51 8.94
C SER A 344 17.04 -0.02 8.69
N VAL A 345 15.90 0.29 8.07
CA VAL A 345 15.32 1.64 7.93
C VAL A 345 14.14 1.79 8.90
N GLY A 346 13.44 0.70 9.18
CA GLY A 346 12.38 0.60 10.19
C GLY A 346 12.80 -0.12 11.47
N PRO A 347 12.01 0.00 12.55
CA PRO A 347 12.21 -0.81 13.75
C PRO A 347 11.81 -2.27 13.50
N VAL A 348 12.44 -3.21 14.22
CA VAL A 348 12.02 -4.61 14.29
C VAL A 348 10.58 -4.74 14.82
N ARG A 349 9.72 -5.43 14.07
CA ARG A 349 8.30 -5.66 14.40
C ARG A 349 8.00 -7.15 14.54
N PRO A 350 7.82 -7.66 15.78
CA PRO A 350 7.53 -9.08 15.97
C PRO A 350 6.24 -9.52 15.30
N VAL A 351 6.27 -10.70 14.68
CA VAL A 351 5.09 -11.35 14.12
C VAL A 351 4.48 -12.24 15.18
N THR A 352 3.23 -11.97 15.54
CA THR A 352 2.49 -12.84 16.45
C THR A 352 1.92 -14.04 15.70
N ALA A 353 1.82 -15.19 16.35
CA ALA A 353 1.21 -16.39 15.76
C ALA A 353 -0.23 -16.15 15.25
N LEU A 354 -0.96 -15.20 15.87
CA LEU A 354 -2.29 -14.80 15.42
C LEU A 354 -2.21 -14.00 14.12
N ALA A 355 -1.29 -13.05 14.00
CA ALA A 355 -1.08 -12.27 12.78
C ALA A 355 -0.73 -13.19 11.60
N TYR A 356 0.14 -14.17 11.83
CA TYR A 356 0.44 -15.22 10.85
C TYR A 356 -0.82 -16.01 10.44
N ARG A 357 -1.61 -16.51 11.40
CA ARG A 357 -2.86 -17.24 11.11
C ARG A 357 -3.86 -16.39 10.32
N TRP A 358 -3.96 -15.10 10.62
CA TRP A 358 -4.80 -14.19 9.85
C TRP A 358 -4.29 -13.99 8.44
N ARG A 359 -2.98 -13.79 8.25
CA ARG A 359 -2.35 -13.67 6.93
C ARG A 359 -2.57 -14.93 6.10
N ALA A 360 -2.29 -16.11 6.66
CA ALA A 360 -2.53 -17.38 5.98
C ALA A 360 -4.01 -17.57 5.60
N ARG A 361 -4.96 -17.11 6.42
CA ARG A 361 -6.40 -17.12 6.07
C ARG A 361 -6.73 -16.13 4.96
N THR A 362 -6.14 -14.94 4.97
CA THR A 362 -6.38 -13.94 3.92
C THR A 362 -5.79 -14.38 2.59
N GLU A 363 -4.59 -14.96 2.59
CA GLU A 363 -3.93 -15.53 1.41
C GLU A 363 -4.71 -16.73 0.88
N ARG A 364 -5.10 -17.69 1.72
CA ARG A 364 -5.99 -18.79 1.31
C ARG A 364 -7.30 -18.26 0.73
N GLY A 365 -7.87 -17.24 1.35
CA GLY A 365 -9.06 -16.56 0.85
C GLY A 365 -8.83 -15.86 -0.48
N LYS A 366 -7.64 -15.29 -0.72
CA LYS A 366 -7.24 -14.66 -1.99
C LYS A 366 -7.06 -15.72 -3.08
N ALA A 367 -6.29 -16.77 -2.81
CA ALA A 367 -6.06 -17.89 -3.72
C ALA A 367 -7.37 -18.60 -4.11
N LEU A 368 -8.28 -18.84 -3.16
CA LEU A 368 -9.61 -19.39 -3.46
C LEU A 368 -10.45 -18.45 -4.33
N ARG A 369 -10.33 -17.14 -4.14
CA ARG A 369 -11.03 -16.15 -4.98
C ARG A 369 -10.44 -16.11 -6.38
N GLU A 370 -9.12 -16.13 -6.51
CA GLU A 370 -8.41 -16.15 -7.79
C GLU A 370 -8.73 -17.41 -8.57
N ALA A 371 -8.69 -18.59 -7.94
CA ALA A 371 -9.08 -19.86 -8.56
C ALA A 371 -10.54 -19.81 -9.04
N ARG A 372 -11.47 -19.32 -8.22
CA ARG A 372 -12.88 -19.16 -8.63
C ARG A 372 -13.05 -18.15 -9.77
N GLN A 373 -12.28 -17.06 -9.77
CA GLN A 373 -12.30 -16.09 -10.86
C GLN A 373 -11.74 -16.69 -12.15
N GLU A 374 -10.69 -17.49 -12.06
CA GLU A 374 -10.11 -18.22 -13.18
C GLU A 374 -11.09 -19.25 -13.75
N GLU A 375 -11.80 -20.00 -12.90
CA GLU A 375 -12.90 -20.88 -13.33
C GLU A 375 -14.00 -20.10 -14.06
N LEU A 376 -14.41 -18.94 -13.55
CA LEU A 376 -15.41 -18.09 -14.20
C LEU A 376 -14.92 -17.52 -15.55
N ARG A 377 -13.64 -17.15 -15.65
CA ARG A 377 -13.01 -16.72 -16.91
C ARG A 377 -12.94 -17.87 -17.91
N GLY A 378 -12.58 -19.06 -17.46
CA GLY A 378 -12.59 -20.29 -18.25
C GLY A 378 -13.99 -20.64 -18.74
N ALA A 379 -15.01 -20.55 -17.89
CA ALA A 379 -16.40 -20.75 -18.28
C ALA A 379 -16.87 -19.71 -19.31
N ALA A 380 -16.51 -18.43 -19.13
CA ALA A 380 -16.81 -17.38 -20.10
C ALA A 380 -16.14 -17.62 -21.47
N ALA A 381 -14.87 -18.06 -21.47
CA ALA A 381 -14.17 -18.45 -22.69
C ALA A 381 -14.82 -19.69 -23.35
N ALA A 382 -15.23 -20.68 -22.56
CA ALA A 382 -15.87 -21.90 -23.05
C ALA A 382 -17.24 -21.64 -23.71
N VAL A 383 -17.99 -20.60 -23.30
CA VAL A 383 -19.23 -20.19 -24.00
C VAL A 383 -18.97 -19.85 -25.47
N VAL A 384 -17.77 -19.35 -25.80
CA VAL A 384 -17.40 -19.08 -27.20
C VAL A 384 -17.10 -20.38 -27.96
N GLY A 385 -16.42 -21.33 -27.31
CA GLY A 385 -16.04 -22.62 -27.93
C GLY A 385 -17.18 -23.65 -28.01
N ALA A 386 -18.21 -23.55 -27.16
CA ALA A 386 -19.35 -24.49 -27.13
C ALA A 386 -20.46 -24.15 -28.14
N GLU A 387 -20.37 -23.01 -28.83
CA GLU A 387 -21.36 -22.58 -29.83
C GLU A 387 -21.37 -23.33 -31.20
N PRO A 388 -20.54 -24.33 -31.54
CA PRO A 388 -20.68 -25.07 -32.81
C PRO A 388 -21.08 -26.54 -32.64
N THR A 389 -22.36 -26.85 -32.44
CA THR A 389 -22.98 -28.14 -32.90
C THR A 389 -24.53 -28.18 -32.85
N GLY A 390 -25.21 -27.04 -32.93
CA GLY A 390 -26.66 -26.99 -33.21
C GLY A 390 -26.94 -26.99 -34.71
N PRO A 391 -28.11 -27.45 -35.19
CA PRO A 391 -28.46 -27.40 -36.62
C PRO A 391 -28.28 -25.97 -37.16
N LYS A 392 -27.74 -25.89 -38.40
CA LYS A 392 -27.17 -24.74 -39.15
C LYS A 392 -27.99 -23.42 -39.22
N THR A 393 -29.03 -23.24 -38.43
CA THR A 393 -29.99 -22.12 -38.52
C THR A 393 -29.77 -20.98 -37.52
N ALA A 394 -28.71 -20.98 -36.70
CA ALA A 394 -28.36 -19.80 -35.90
C ALA A 394 -26.85 -19.66 -35.66
N LEU A 395 -26.04 -19.64 -36.72
CA LEU A 395 -24.66 -19.12 -36.60
C LEU A 395 -24.75 -17.66 -36.14
N VAL A 396 -24.15 -17.34 -34.99
CA VAL A 396 -24.10 -15.97 -34.48
C VAL A 396 -23.37 -15.11 -35.51
N LYS A 397 -24.12 -14.30 -36.27
CA LYS A 397 -23.59 -13.47 -37.37
C LYS A 397 -22.50 -12.53 -36.85
N VAL A 398 -22.69 -11.95 -35.66
CA VAL A 398 -21.82 -10.94 -35.04
C VAL A 398 -21.98 -10.98 -33.52
N ARG A 399 -20.89 -10.91 -32.75
CA ARG A 399 -20.92 -10.85 -31.27
C ARG A 399 -20.73 -9.42 -30.77
N ARG A 400 -21.45 -9.03 -29.71
CA ARG A 400 -21.53 -7.63 -29.26
C ARG A 400 -21.43 -7.52 -27.75
N TRP A 401 -20.60 -6.58 -27.29
CA TRP A 401 -20.52 -6.15 -25.89
C TRP A 401 -20.84 -4.66 -25.81
N ARG A 402 -21.49 -4.25 -24.72
CA ARG A 402 -21.94 -2.88 -24.50
C ARG A 402 -21.77 -2.49 -23.04
N ALA A 403 -21.75 -1.19 -22.79
CA ALA A 403 -21.83 -0.62 -21.45
C ALA A 403 -22.95 -1.25 -20.63
N GLY A 404 -22.58 -1.75 -19.45
CA GLY A 404 -23.47 -2.44 -18.53
C GLY A 404 -23.99 -1.50 -17.45
N TRP A 405 -24.92 -2.00 -16.62
CA TRP A 405 -25.50 -1.25 -15.49
C TRP A 405 -24.45 -0.63 -14.55
N ALA A 406 -23.27 -1.25 -14.41
CA ALA A 406 -22.15 -0.73 -13.62
C ALA A 406 -21.60 0.59 -14.17
N ASP A 407 -21.51 0.71 -15.50
CA ASP A 407 -21.06 1.94 -16.17
C ASP A 407 -22.08 3.08 -15.97
N TRP A 408 -23.37 2.76 -16.02
CA TRP A 408 -24.46 3.71 -15.76
C TRP A 408 -24.48 4.14 -14.28
N PHE A 409 -24.29 3.21 -13.35
CA PHE A 409 -24.21 3.50 -11.92
C PHE A 409 -23.03 4.41 -11.60
N ALA A 410 -21.87 4.18 -12.22
CA ALA A 410 -20.69 5.04 -12.08
C ALA A 410 -20.99 6.50 -12.40
N VAL A 411 -21.68 6.71 -13.53
CA VAL A 411 -22.09 8.03 -13.98
C VAL A 411 -23.13 8.63 -13.04
N GLY A 412 -24.12 7.84 -12.61
CA GLY A 412 -25.10 8.26 -11.61
C GLY A 412 -24.43 8.70 -10.30
N LEU A 413 -23.40 7.98 -9.84
CA LEU A 413 -22.64 8.33 -8.65
C LEU A 413 -21.90 9.68 -8.83
N VAL A 414 -21.20 9.88 -9.94
CA VAL A 414 -20.52 11.15 -10.24
C VAL A 414 -21.52 12.31 -10.27
N LEU A 415 -22.69 12.11 -10.90
CA LEU A 415 -23.75 13.11 -10.94
C LEU A 415 -24.37 13.38 -9.56
N LEU A 416 -24.44 12.37 -8.68
CA LEU A 416 -24.94 12.51 -7.31
C LEU A 416 -23.96 13.27 -6.39
N PHE A 417 -22.65 13.13 -6.61
CA PHE A 417 -21.64 13.84 -5.82
C PHE A 417 -21.40 15.28 -6.30
N LEU A 418 -21.74 15.60 -7.55
CA LEU A 418 -21.55 16.93 -8.13
C LEU A 418 -22.18 18.07 -7.30
N PRO A 419 -23.40 17.95 -6.72
CA PRO A 419 -24.01 18.96 -5.86
C PRO A 419 -23.25 19.22 -4.56
N ILE A 420 -22.58 18.20 -4.00
CA ILE A 420 -21.84 18.32 -2.73
C ILE A 420 -20.61 19.23 -2.89
N TYR A 421 -20.00 19.21 -4.08
CA TYR A 421 -18.93 20.15 -4.45
C TYR A 421 -19.46 21.52 -4.92
N TRP A 422 -20.78 21.65 -5.10
CA TRP A 422 -21.43 22.83 -5.65
C TRP A 422 -21.87 23.83 -4.58
N GLU A 423 -21.87 23.43 -3.30
CA GLU A 423 -22.25 24.28 -2.17
C GLU A 423 -21.19 25.34 -1.82
N ASP A 424 -19.96 25.24 -2.34
CA ASP A 424 -18.92 26.26 -2.15
C ASP A 424 -19.20 27.51 -3.00
N SER A 425 -19.53 28.61 -2.30
CA SER A 425 -19.94 29.88 -2.89
C SER A 425 -18.75 30.77 -3.25
N GLY A 426 -18.23 30.59 -4.47
CA GLY A 426 -17.19 31.48 -5.03
C GLY A 426 -17.20 31.54 -6.56
N TRP A 427 -16.57 32.56 -7.14
CA TRP A 427 -16.46 32.72 -8.61
C TRP A 427 -15.73 31.54 -9.30
N TRP A 428 -14.89 30.84 -8.56
CA TRP A 428 -14.27 29.57 -8.97
C TRP A 428 -15.28 28.47 -9.33
N ARG A 429 -16.53 28.54 -8.82
CA ARG A 429 -17.62 27.62 -9.16
C ARG A 429 -17.90 27.58 -10.66
N TYR A 430 -17.91 28.74 -11.32
CA TYR A 430 -18.15 28.82 -12.75
C TYR A 430 -16.97 28.24 -13.55
N GLY A 431 -15.73 28.51 -13.11
CA GLY A 431 -14.53 27.96 -13.73
C GLY A 431 -14.47 26.43 -13.61
N TYR A 432 -14.55 25.90 -12.39
CA TYR A 432 -14.53 24.45 -12.16
C TYR A 432 -15.75 23.75 -12.74
N GLY A 433 -16.95 24.35 -12.65
CA GLY A 433 -18.17 23.78 -13.20
C GLY A 433 -18.13 23.66 -14.73
N LEU A 434 -17.59 24.67 -15.43
CA LEU A 434 -17.45 24.65 -16.89
C LEU A 434 -16.35 23.69 -17.34
N VAL A 435 -15.22 23.64 -16.62
CA VAL A 435 -14.15 22.65 -16.86
C VAL A 435 -14.65 21.22 -16.60
N ALA A 436 -15.35 20.98 -15.50
CA ALA A 436 -15.92 19.68 -15.17
C ALA A 436 -16.98 19.27 -16.20
N THR A 437 -17.81 20.20 -16.68
CA THR A 437 -18.77 19.98 -17.76
C THR A 437 -18.07 19.61 -19.06
N LEU A 438 -16.98 20.30 -19.42
CA LEU A 438 -16.20 20.00 -20.61
C LEU A 438 -15.57 18.60 -20.52
N LEU A 439 -14.94 18.28 -19.38
CA LEU A 439 -14.40 16.95 -19.11
C LEU A 439 -15.49 15.88 -19.16
N ALA A 440 -16.67 16.17 -18.60
CA ALA A 440 -17.82 15.29 -18.65
C ALA A 440 -18.30 15.03 -20.09
N ALA A 441 -18.42 16.09 -20.90
CA ALA A 441 -18.81 16.00 -22.31
C ALA A 441 -17.82 15.17 -23.16
N LEU A 442 -16.54 15.17 -22.79
CA LEU A 442 -15.51 14.39 -23.48
C LEU A 442 -15.43 12.93 -23.00
N LEU A 443 -15.57 12.69 -21.70
CA LEU A 443 -15.30 11.38 -21.08
C LEU A 443 -16.55 10.51 -20.92
N LEU A 444 -17.71 11.08 -20.58
CA LEU A 444 -18.93 10.31 -20.32
C LEU A 444 -19.46 9.57 -21.55
N PRO A 445 -19.50 10.15 -22.78
CA PRO A 445 -20.03 9.43 -23.94
C PRO A 445 -19.31 8.11 -24.16
N ARG A 446 -17.98 8.10 -24.02
CA ARG A 446 -17.16 6.90 -24.12
C ARG A 446 -17.46 5.90 -22.99
N ARG A 447 -17.79 6.36 -21.79
CA ARG A 447 -18.14 5.46 -20.66
C ARG A 447 -19.54 4.86 -20.74
N ILE A 448 -20.57 5.63 -21.11
CA ILE A 448 -21.97 5.14 -21.08
C ILE A 448 -22.38 4.39 -22.33
N ALA A 449 -21.68 4.64 -23.45
CA ALA A 449 -22.09 4.12 -24.74
C ALA A 449 -21.04 3.23 -25.38
N TRP A 450 -19.95 2.84 -24.69
CA TRP A 450 -18.94 1.96 -25.30
C TRP A 450 -19.59 0.69 -25.83
N ARG A 451 -19.12 0.27 -27.00
CA ARG A 451 -19.56 -0.92 -27.70
C ARG A 451 -18.38 -1.52 -28.42
N VAL A 452 -18.18 -2.81 -28.18
CA VAL A 452 -17.26 -3.65 -28.93
C VAL A 452 -18.08 -4.63 -29.74
N THR A 453 -17.80 -4.71 -31.03
CA THR A 453 -18.46 -5.65 -31.94
C THR A 453 -17.37 -6.52 -32.57
N ALA A 454 -17.48 -7.84 -32.44
CA ALA A 454 -16.59 -8.79 -33.10
C ALA A 454 -17.26 -9.38 -34.33
N ASP A 455 -16.54 -9.40 -35.45
CA ASP A 455 -16.93 -10.06 -36.69
C ASP A 455 -15.82 -11.01 -37.19
N ARG A 456 -15.99 -11.55 -38.40
CA ARG A 456 -15.03 -12.48 -39.00
C ARG A 456 -13.63 -11.86 -39.18
N GLU A 457 -13.54 -10.57 -39.49
CA GLU A 457 -12.29 -9.92 -39.90
C GLU A 457 -11.56 -9.28 -38.71
N GLY A 458 -12.31 -8.82 -37.70
CA GLY A 458 -11.72 -8.20 -36.52
C GLY A 458 -12.71 -7.67 -35.50
N LEU A 459 -12.27 -6.62 -34.82
CA LEU A 459 -12.98 -5.92 -33.77
C LEU A 459 -13.30 -4.50 -34.21
N TRP A 460 -14.55 -4.11 -33.99
CA TRP A 460 -15.04 -2.75 -34.18
C TRP A 460 -15.29 -2.10 -32.82
N PHE A 461 -14.78 -0.88 -32.67
CA PHE A 461 -14.96 -0.03 -31.49
C PHE A 461 -15.69 1.22 -31.89
N ASN A 462 -16.54 1.74 -31.02
CA ASN A 462 -17.00 3.11 -31.16
C ASN A 462 -16.01 4.11 -30.55
N GLY A 463 -15.69 5.14 -31.33
CA GLY A 463 -14.93 6.31 -30.90
C GLY A 463 -15.79 7.57 -30.88
N LEU A 464 -15.22 8.65 -30.32
CA LEU A 464 -15.85 9.98 -30.36
C LEU A 464 -16.04 10.46 -31.81
N SER A 465 -15.02 10.31 -32.64
CA SER A 465 -15.00 10.75 -34.05
C SER A 465 -15.61 9.74 -35.04
N GLY A 466 -15.77 8.47 -34.66
CA GLY A 466 -16.28 7.44 -35.56
C GLY A 466 -15.92 6.02 -35.12
N PRO A 467 -16.38 4.99 -35.84
CA PRO A 467 -15.99 3.61 -35.59
C PRO A 467 -14.50 3.40 -35.91
N ARG A 468 -13.80 2.65 -35.05
CA ARG A 468 -12.40 2.22 -35.26
C ARG A 468 -12.39 0.70 -35.49
N TYR A 469 -11.58 0.23 -36.41
CA TYR A 469 -11.44 -1.18 -36.76
C TYR A 469 -10.05 -1.69 -36.36
N LEU A 470 -9.99 -2.93 -35.85
CA LEU A 470 -8.75 -3.63 -35.53
C LEU A 470 -8.88 -5.08 -35.99
N ALA A 471 -8.10 -5.47 -37.01
CA ALA A 471 -8.08 -6.84 -37.50
C ALA A 471 -7.53 -7.81 -36.46
N TRP A 472 -7.99 -9.06 -36.48
CA TRP A 472 -7.57 -10.10 -35.52
C TRP A 472 -6.05 -10.30 -35.48
N ASP A 473 -5.36 -10.21 -36.62
CA ASP A 473 -3.91 -10.43 -36.73
C ASP A 473 -3.07 -9.34 -36.04
N HIS A 474 -3.67 -8.16 -35.84
CA HIS A 474 -3.05 -7.03 -35.17
C HIS A 474 -3.32 -6.99 -33.67
N VAL A 475 -4.19 -7.87 -33.15
CA VAL A 475 -4.43 -7.96 -31.70
C VAL A 475 -3.21 -8.61 -31.03
N ARG A 476 -2.60 -7.90 -30.07
CA ARG A 476 -1.45 -8.40 -29.29
C ARG A 476 -1.89 -9.07 -27.99
N ALA A 477 -2.75 -8.38 -27.25
CA ALA A 477 -3.26 -8.83 -25.96
C ALA A 477 -4.57 -8.11 -25.64
N VAL A 478 -5.50 -8.83 -25.01
CA VAL A 478 -6.73 -8.27 -24.46
C VAL A 478 -6.78 -8.64 -22.99
N GLY A 479 -6.83 -7.62 -22.14
CA GLY A 479 -6.74 -7.81 -20.69
C GLY A 479 -7.66 -6.86 -19.94
N CYS A 480 -7.99 -7.25 -18.72
CA CYS A 480 -8.59 -6.34 -17.76
C CYS A 480 -7.56 -6.06 -16.67
N GLU A 481 -7.01 -4.85 -16.64
CA GLU A 481 -6.08 -4.41 -15.61
C GLU A 481 -6.86 -3.58 -14.59
N GLY A 482 -7.08 -4.16 -13.41
CA GLY A 482 -7.97 -3.59 -12.40
C GLY A 482 -9.33 -3.22 -13.01
N ALA A 483 -9.70 -1.95 -12.90
CA ALA A 483 -11.00 -1.41 -13.32
C ALA A 483 -11.11 -1.09 -14.83
N ARG A 484 -10.11 -1.47 -15.64
CA ARG A 484 -9.98 -1.02 -17.03
C ARG A 484 -9.92 -2.19 -18.00
N LEU A 485 -10.72 -2.13 -19.06
CA LEU A 485 -10.59 -3.01 -20.24
C LEU A 485 -9.56 -2.39 -21.18
N ARG A 486 -8.51 -3.13 -21.50
CA ARG A 486 -7.43 -2.71 -22.41
C ARG A 486 -7.29 -3.69 -23.57
N ILE A 487 -7.14 -3.13 -24.76
CA ILE A 487 -6.88 -3.89 -26.00
C ILE A 487 -5.62 -3.33 -26.63
N HIS A 488 -4.56 -4.14 -26.63
CA HIS A 488 -3.28 -3.78 -27.23
C HIS A 488 -3.24 -4.22 -28.70
N SER A 489 -2.80 -3.30 -29.56
CA SER A 489 -2.57 -3.55 -30.97
C SER A 489 -1.06 -3.62 -31.27
N ARG A 490 -0.68 -4.39 -32.29
CA ARG A 490 0.66 -4.34 -32.90
C ARG A 490 0.83 -3.17 -33.87
N GLN A 491 -0.26 -2.54 -34.28
CA GLN A 491 -0.26 -1.45 -35.25
C GLN A 491 0.14 -0.14 -34.58
N ALA A 492 1.25 0.46 -35.02
CA ALA A 492 1.77 1.72 -34.46
C ALA A 492 0.77 2.89 -34.55
N SER A 493 -0.12 2.89 -35.55
CA SER A 493 -1.14 3.93 -35.73
C SER A 493 -2.42 3.71 -34.91
N PHE A 494 -2.54 2.59 -34.18
CA PHE A 494 -3.70 2.31 -33.34
C PHE A 494 -3.42 2.70 -31.89
N GLU A 495 -3.87 3.90 -31.52
CA GLU A 495 -3.87 4.37 -30.14
C GLU A 495 -4.67 3.40 -29.24
N GLU A 496 -4.08 3.00 -28.12
CA GLU A 496 -4.62 1.99 -27.22
C GLU A 496 -6.08 2.27 -26.82
N TRP A 497 -6.97 1.30 -27.07
CA TRP A 497 -8.37 1.44 -26.68
C TRP A 497 -8.55 1.02 -25.22
N ARG A 498 -8.90 2.01 -24.39
CA ARG A 498 -9.15 1.86 -22.95
C ARG A 498 -10.57 2.29 -22.57
N VAL A 499 -11.22 1.55 -21.69
CA VAL A 499 -12.45 1.98 -20.99
C VAL A 499 -12.33 1.60 -19.51
N ALA A 500 -12.79 2.48 -18.62
CA ALA A 500 -12.75 2.27 -17.17
C ALA A 500 -14.17 2.22 -16.60
N SER A 501 -14.45 1.20 -15.77
CA SER A 501 -15.69 1.07 -14.98
C SER A 501 -15.33 0.89 -13.52
N PRO A 502 -16.03 1.54 -12.57
CA PRO A 502 -15.82 1.23 -11.16
C PRO A 502 -16.08 -0.25 -10.89
N ARG A 503 -15.21 -0.83 -10.07
CA ARG A 503 -15.36 -2.20 -9.61
C ARG A 503 -15.86 -2.24 -8.19
N TRP A 504 -16.69 -3.24 -7.89
CA TRP A 504 -17.03 -3.59 -6.52
C TRP A 504 -16.63 -5.04 -6.26
N PRO A 505 -15.32 -5.31 -6.07
CA PRO A 505 -14.79 -6.66 -5.97
C PRO A 505 -15.50 -7.48 -4.89
N ARG A 506 -15.87 -6.85 -3.78
CA ARG A 506 -16.60 -7.51 -2.68
C ARG A 506 -17.99 -7.98 -3.09
N LEU A 507 -18.71 -7.18 -3.87
CA LEU A 507 -20.10 -7.46 -4.26
C LEU A 507 -20.15 -8.47 -5.41
N GLU A 508 -19.27 -8.29 -6.40
CA GLU A 508 -19.03 -9.24 -7.49
C GLU A 508 -18.67 -10.63 -6.94
N THR A 509 -17.75 -10.69 -5.98
CA THR A 509 -17.34 -11.96 -5.34
C THR A 509 -18.49 -12.59 -4.55
N ARG A 510 -19.26 -11.79 -3.79
CA ARG A 510 -20.37 -12.31 -2.98
C ARG A 510 -21.49 -12.88 -3.84
N LEU A 511 -21.75 -12.29 -5.00
CA LEU A 511 -22.73 -12.76 -5.97
C LEU A 511 -22.17 -13.81 -6.95
N GLY A 512 -20.86 -14.09 -6.92
CA GLY A 512 -20.21 -15.00 -7.85
C GLY A 512 -20.26 -14.52 -9.31
N LEU A 513 -20.32 -13.21 -9.52
CA LEU A 513 -20.43 -12.60 -10.84
C LEU A 513 -19.04 -12.22 -11.37
N LEU A 514 -18.76 -12.58 -12.62
CA LEU A 514 -17.59 -12.09 -13.34
C LEU A 514 -17.87 -10.65 -13.82
N HIS A 515 -16.94 -9.73 -13.57
CA HIS A 515 -17.08 -8.35 -14.04
C HIS A 515 -17.29 -8.33 -15.57
N PRO A 516 -18.22 -7.52 -16.12
CA PRO A 516 -18.51 -7.51 -17.55
C PRO A 516 -17.27 -7.36 -18.44
N TYR A 517 -16.29 -6.57 -17.99
CA TYR A 517 -15.04 -6.36 -18.74
C TYR A 517 -14.12 -7.59 -18.71
N GLU A 518 -14.06 -8.33 -17.59
CA GLU A 518 -13.30 -9.58 -17.53
C GLU A 518 -13.93 -10.64 -18.41
N ARG A 519 -15.27 -10.70 -18.44
CA ARG A 519 -16.00 -11.55 -19.36
C ARG A 519 -15.70 -11.18 -20.81
N THR A 520 -15.80 -9.92 -21.18
CA THR A 520 -15.47 -9.45 -22.54
C THR A 520 -14.02 -9.75 -22.91
N ALA A 521 -13.07 -9.53 -22.00
CA ALA A 521 -11.67 -9.83 -22.25
C ALA A 521 -11.42 -11.34 -22.45
N ALA A 522 -12.02 -12.19 -21.61
CA ALA A 522 -11.91 -13.65 -21.72
C ALA A 522 -12.51 -14.16 -23.05
N GLU A 523 -13.70 -13.68 -23.43
CA GLU A 523 -14.36 -14.06 -24.68
C GLU A 523 -13.56 -13.60 -25.91
N ILE A 524 -13.03 -12.37 -25.92
CA ILE A 524 -12.21 -11.87 -27.03
C ILE A 524 -10.87 -12.63 -27.12
N THR A 525 -10.25 -12.91 -25.97
CA THR A 525 -9.00 -13.69 -25.92
C THR A 525 -9.20 -15.11 -26.43
N ALA A 526 -10.36 -15.73 -26.14
CA ALA A 526 -10.72 -17.04 -26.66
C ALA A 526 -10.80 -17.04 -28.21
N MET A 527 -11.54 -16.10 -28.81
CA MET A 527 -11.66 -15.97 -30.28
C MET A 527 -10.35 -15.58 -30.98
N TRP A 528 -9.48 -14.86 -30.28
CA TRP A 528 -8.16 -14.52 -30.79
C TRP A 528 -7.26 -15.76 -30.86
N ARG A 529 -7.26 -16.59 -29.79
CA ARG A 529 -6.48 -17.83 -29.71
C ARG A 529 -7.04 -18.97 -30.58
N ASP A 530 -8.36 -19.06 -30.69
CA ASP A 530 -9.06 -20.06 -31.49
C ASP A 530 -9.83 -19.39 -32.65
N PRO A 531 -9.31 -19.46 -33.89
CA PRO A 531 -9.97 -18.88 -35.05
C PRO A 531 -11.33 -19.50 -35.39
N GLU A 532 -11.59 -20.76 -35.00
CA GLU A 532 -12.87 -21.43 -35.27
C GLU A 532 -13.99 -20.88 -34.37
N ALA A 533 -13.62 -20.30 -33.23
CA ALA A 533 -14.54 -19.64 -32.31
C ALA A 533 -14.98 -18.23 -32.76
N ARG A 534 -14.48 -17.73 -33.91
CA ARG A 534 -14.80 -16.39 -34.43
C ARG A 534 -16.19 -16.37 -35.10
N PRO A 535 -16.92 -15.23 -35.04
CA PRO A 535 -18.20 -15.09 -35.75
C PRO A 535 -18.04 -15.27 -37.27
N ALA A 536 -19.00 -15.96 -37.90
CA ALA A 536 -18.92 -16.25 -39.34
C ALA A 536 -19.36 -15.09 -40.24
N GLY A 537 -20.13 -14.13 -39.70
CA GLY A 537 -20.68 -13.01 -40.45
C GLY A 537 -19.80 -11.76 -40.44
N LEU A 538 -20.01 -10.90 -41.44
CA LEU A 538 -19.47 -9.54 -41.48
C LEU A 538 -20.43 -8.58 -40.77
N ALA A 539 -19.86 -7.61 -40.06
CA ALA A 539 -20.65 -6.56 -39.41
C ALA A 539 -21.20 -5.56 -40.45
N ASP A 540 -22.52 -5.39 -40.45
CA ASP A 540 -23.19 -4.35 -41.27
C ASP A 540 -22.87 -2.95 -40.70
N GLU A 541 -23.06 -1.88 -41.47
CA GLU A 541 -22.73 -0.50 -41.03
C GLU A 541 -23.40 -0.09 -39.70
N ARG A 542 -24.62 -0.57 -39.44
CA ARG A 542 -25.33 -0.33 -38.16
C ARG A 542 -24.70 -1.06 -36.96
N GLU A 543 -23.87 -2.06 -37.22
CA GLU A 543 -23.26 -2.95 -36.25
C GLU A 543 -21.84 -2.52 -35.87
N ARG A 544 -21.14 -1.84 -36.78
CA ARG A 544 -19.78 -1.27 -36.62
C ARG A 544 -19.70 -0.14 -35.59
N GLY A 545 -20.84 0.41 -35.17
CA GLY A 545 -20.92 1.46 -34.15
C GLY A 545 -21.27 2.83 -34.73
N ARG A 546 -21.52 3.81 -33.85
CA ARG A 546 -21.84 5.20 -34.22
C ARG A 546 -20.85 6.13 -33.53
N ALA A 547 -20.62 7.29 -34.14
CA ALA A 547 -19.83 8.35 -33.53
C ALA A 547 -20.53 8.86 -32.25
N LEU A 548 -19.77 9.03 -31.17
CA LEU A 548 -20.30 9.37 -29.85
C LEU A 548 -20.35 10.89 -29.58
N TRP A 549 -19.78 11.72 -30.45
CA TRP A 549 -19.79 13.19 -30.30
C TRP A 549 -21.19 13.81 -30.09
N PRO A 550 -22.31 13.31 -30.69
CA PRO A 550 -23.62 13.93 -30.47
C PRO A 550 -24.05 13.85 -29.00
N ILE A 551 -23.70 12.75 -28.31
CA ILE A 551 -23.97 12.59 -26.87
C ILE A 551 -23.13 13.58 -26.06
N GLY A 552 -21.87 13.78 -26.44
CA GLY A 552 -20.99 14.76 -25.81
C GLY A 552 -21.55 16.18 -25.89
N ILE A 553 -22.09 16.57 -27.05
CA ILE A 553 -22.73 17.89 -27.22
C ILE A 553 -23.93 18.06 -26.30
N VAL A 554 -24.81 17.05 -26.21
CA VAL A 554 -25.98 17.10 -25.31
C VAL A 554 -25.54 17.25 -23.86
N ILE A 555 -24.54 16.47 -23.41
CA ILE A 555 -23.99 16.56 -22.04
C ILE A 555 -23.39 17.95 -21.79
N GLY A 556 -22.61 18.47 -22.74
CA GLY A 556 -21.98 19.79 -22.62
C GLY A 556 -23.02 20.92 -22.56
N ALA A 557 -24.05 20.87 -23.40
CA ALA A 557 -25.12 21.88 -23.42
C ALA A 557 -25.94 21.87 -22.12
N VAL A 558 -26.32 20.69 -21.63
CA VAL A 558 -27.06 20.55 -20.36
C VAL A 558 -26.20 20.97 -19.17
N GLY A 559 -24.93 20.57 -19.13
CA GLY A 559 -24.03 20.95 -18.05
C GLY A 559 -23.73 22.45 -18.03
N ALA A 560 -23.53 23.07 -19.20
CA ALA A 560 -23.32 24.51 -19.29
C ALA A 560 -24.58 25.29 -18.86
N ALA A 561 -25.76 24.84 -19.28
CA ALA A 561 -27.02 25.40 -18.82
C ALA A 561 -27.19 25.26 -17.30
N ALA A 562 -26.82 24.12 -16.71
CA ALA A 562 -26.82 23.90 -15.27
C ALA A 562 -25.84 24.84 -14.53
N VAL A 563 -24.62 25.03 -15.05
CA VAL A 563 -23.63 25.98 -14.50
C VAL A 563 -24.13 27.42 -14.51
N ILE A 564 -24.86 27.83 -15.55
CA ILE A 564 -25.28 29.21 -15.76
C ILE A 564 -26.62 29.51 -15.07
N LEU A 565 -27.57 28.57 -15.08
CA LEU A 565 -28.96 28.81 -14.69
C LEU A 565 -29.30 28.33 -13.28
N LEU A 566 -28.50 27.44 -12.67
CA LEU A 566 -28.72 27.01 -11.29
C LEU A 566 -27.96 27.93 -10.32
N PRO A 567 -28.67 28.54 -9.34
CA PRO A 567 -28.11 29.51 -8.41
C PRO A 567 -27.05 28.91 -7.48
#